data_AF-A0A9W4NVJ9-F1
#
_entry.id   AF-A0A9W4NVJ9-F1
#
_cell.length_a   1.000
_cell.length_b   1.000
_cell.length_c   1.000
_cell.angle_alpha   90.00
_cell.angle_beta   90.00
_cell.angle_gamma   90.00
#
_symmetry.space_group_name_H-M   'P 1'
#
loop_
_entity.id
_entity.type
_entity.pdbx_description
1 polymer ?
#
loop_
_entity_poly.entity_id
_entity_poly.type
_entity_poly.pdbx_seq_one_letter_code
_entity_poly.pdbx_strand_id
1 'polypeptide(L)'
;MASRRGAPDNGDGMTSPHSFVKLMALERLQEISITHPDTLEPERIERFRSLAAPYPPGQGTRAFGGHVYAQSAYAASKTVSPGFVVHVSL
;
A
#
# COMPACT_ATOMS: atom_id res chain seq x y z
N MET A 1 18.79 -48.80 -23.13
CA MET A 1 19.28 -47.45 -22.83
C MET A 1 18.10 -46.56 -22.48
N ALA A 2 17.87 -46.30 -21.18
CA ALA A 2 16.78 -45.44 -20.73
C ALA A 2 17.30 -44.01 -20.58
N SER A 3 16.85 -43.11 -21.47
CA SER A 3 17.21 -41.70 -21.43
C SER A 3 16.38 -41.00 -20.35
N ARG A 4 16.97 -40.79 -19.16
CA ARG A 4 16.42 -39.86 -18.15
C ARG A 4 16.61 -38.44 -18.66
N ARG A 5 15.58 -37.84 -19.26
CA ARG A 5 15.51 -36.38 -19.40
C ARG A 5 15.09 -35.81 -18.05
N GLY A 6 16.06 -35.26 -17.33
CA GLY A 6 15.78 -34.42 -16.16
C GLY A 6 14.93 -33.23 -16.58
N ALA A 7 13.84 -33.02 -15.85
CA ALA A 7 13.09 -31.77 -15.94
C ALA A 7 14.03 -30.61 -15.53
N PRO A 8 13.97 -29.45 -16.20
CA PRO A 8 14.63 -28.27 -15.66
C PRO A 8 13.96 -27.94 -14.33
N ASP A 9 14.76 -28.02 -13.27
CA ASP A 9 14.48 -27.45 -11.97
C ASP A 9 14.35 -25.93 -12.16
N ASN A 10 13.13 -25.49 -12.48
CA ASN A 10 12.75 -24.10 -12.41
C ASN A 10 12.65 -23.79 -10.92
N GLY A 11 13.81 -23.63 -10.29
CA GLY A 11 13.93 -23.01 -8.98
C GLY A 11 13.33 -21.63 -9.08
N ASP A 12 12.01 -21.57 -8.84
CA ASP A 12 11.29 -20.36 -8.52
C ASP A 12 12.05 -19.75 -7.35
N GLY A 13 12.89 -18.78 -7.67
CA GLY A 13 13.67 -18.06 -6.68
C GLY A 13 12.67 -17.43 -5.75
N MET A 14 12.41 -18.10 -4.63
CA MET A 14 11.54 -17.63 -3.55
C MET A 14 12.04 -16.24 -3.18
N THR A 15 11.44 -15.23 -3.80
CA THR A 15 11.65 -13.85 -3.45
C THR A 15 11.21 -13.77 -2.00
N SER A 16 12.19 -13.58 -1.11
CA SER A 16 11.94 -13.42 0.32
C SER A 16 10.74 -12.48 0.48
N PRO A 17 9.73 -12.86 1.29
CA PRO A 17 8.50 -12.09 1.38
C PRO A 17 8.86 -10.64 1.64
N HIS A 18 8.29 -9.73 0.83
CA HIS A 18 8.55 -8.31 0.98
C HIS A 18 8.29 -7.95 2.44
N SER A 19 9.23 -7.25 3.08
CA SER A 19 9.00 -6.87 4.47
C SER A 19 7.72 -6.03 4.54
N PHE A 20 6.87 -6.29 5.53
CA PHE A 20 5.62 -5.58 5.71
C PHE A 20 5.83 -4.05 5.71
N VAL A 21 6.93 -3.60 6.34
CA VAL A 21 7.34 -2.19 6.34
C VAL A 21 7.58 -1.64 4.94
N LYS A 22 8.25 -2.40 4.06
CA LYS A 22 8.48 -1.99 2.67
C LYS A 22 7.16 -1.95 1.88
N LEU A 23 6.28 -2.93 2.07
CA LEU A 23 4.96 -2.95 1.43
C LEU A 23 4.10 -1.75 1.86
N MET A 24 4.17 -1.36 3.12
CA MET A 24 3.37 -0.26 3.70
C MET A 24 4.04 1.11 3.60
N ALA A 25 5.19 1.23 2.93
CA ALA A 25 5.94 2.47 2.87
C ALA A 25 5.20 3.53 2.03
N LEU A 26 4.96 4.69 2.65
CA LEU A 26 4.31 5.85 2.05
C LEU A 26 5.25 7.05 2.05
N GLU A 27 5.21 7.81 0.97
CA GLU A 27 5.81 9.13 0.85
C GLU A 27 4.72 10.18 0.99
N ARG A 28 4.92 11.14 1.90
CA ARG A 28 4.04 12.31 2.03
C ARG A 28 4.37 13.30 0.92
N LEU A 29 3.37 13.66 0.13
CA LEU A 29 3.48 14.67 -0.92
C LEU A 29 3.19 16.06 -0.35
N GLN A 30 3.27 17.08 -1.22
CA GLN A 30 2.98 18.46 -0.85
C GLN A 30 1.57 18.59 -0.26
N GLU A 31 1.51 19.34 0.85
CA GLU A 31 0.28 19.68 1.54
C GLU A 31 -0.42 20.82 0.81
N ILE A 32 -1.73 20.71 0.63
CA ILE A 32 -2.54 21.71 -0.06
C ILE A 32 -3.57 22.21 0.95
N SER A 33 -3.65 23.52 1.13
CA SER A 33 -4.73 24.15 1.90
C SER A 33 -5.69 24.82 0.93
N ILE A 34 -6.97 24.46 1.00
CA ILE A 34 -8.01 25.07 0.18
C ILE A 34 -8.85 25.96 1.07
N THR A 35 -8.92 27.24 0.73
CA THR A 35 -9.83 28.19 1.39
C THR A 35 -11.15 28.20 0.63
N HIS A 36 -12.24 27.82 1.29
CA HIS A 36 -13.58 27.95 0.74
C HIS A 36 -14.24 29.22 1.28
N PRO A 37 -15.05 29.93 0.46
CA PRO A 37 -15.69 31.17 0.88
C PRO A 37 -16.71 30.99 2.02
N ASP A 38 -17.24 29.76 2.19
CA ASP A 38 -18.29 29.44 3.17
C ASP A 38 -17.75 28.82 4.47
N THR A 39 -16.44 28.60 4.60
CA THR A 39 -15.82 28.01 5.80
C THR A 39 -14.77 28.94 6.41
N LEU A 40 -14.83 29.12 7.73
CA LEU A 40 -13.89 29.99 8.46
C LEU A 40 -12.47 29.40 8.52
N GLU A 41 -12.35 28.07 8.46
CA GLU A 41 -11.06 27.39 8.53
C GLU A 41 -10.70 26.76 7.17
N PRO A 42 -9.45 26.89 6.70
CA PRO A 42 -8.99 26.24 5.48
C PRO A 42 -9.07 24.72 5.59
N GLU A 43 -9.51 24.05 4.53
CA GLU A 43 -9.48 22.60 4.43
C GLU A 43 -8.04 22.14 4.16
N ARG A 44 -7.51 21.29 5.05
CA ARG A 44 -6.18 20.71 4.93
C ARG A 44 -6.24 19.41 4.14
N ILE A 45 -5.60 19.38 2.97
CA ILE A 45 -5.49 18.20 2.12
C ILE A 45 -4.08 17.64 2.20
N GLU A 46 -3.96 16.46 2.78
CA GLU A 46 -2.73 15.69 2.84
C GLU A 46 -2.74 14.56 1.80
N ARG A 47 -1.66 14.45 1.02
CA ARG A 47 -1.55 13.48 -0.06
C ARG A 47 -0.39 12.52 0.20
N PHE A 48 -0.60 11.25 -0.08
CA PHE A 48 0.42 10.21 0.11
C PHE A 48 0.56 9.37 -1.17
N ARG A 49 1.79 8.94 -1.47
CA ARG A 49 2.13 8.03 -2.57
C ARG A 49 2.74 6.75 -2.01
N SER A 50 2.28 5.60 -2.48
CA SER A 50 2.93 4.32 -2.19
C SER A 50 4.33 4.28 -2.80
N LEU A 51 5.32 3.87 -2.01
CA LEU A 51 6.66 3.54 -2.49
C LEU A 51 6.78 2.08 -2.95
N ALA A 52 5.84 1.23 -2.53
CA ALA A 52 5.75 -0.15 -2.98
C ALA A 52 4.95 -0.26 -4.27
N ALA A 53 5.35 -1.19 -5.15
CA ALA A 53 4.49 -1.65 -6.22
C ALA A 53 3.19 -2.25 -5.64
N PRO A 54 2.04 -2.11 -6.32
CA PRO A 54 0.81 -2.71 -5.86
C PRO A 54 0.97 -4.23 -5.72
N TYR A 55 0.72 -4.76 -4.52
CA TYR A 55 0.74 -6.19 -4.26
C TYR A 55 -0.26 -6.91 -5.19
N PRO A 56 0.17 -7.88 -6.02
CA PRO A 56 -0.71 -8.51 -7.00
C PRO A 56 -1.55 -9.63 -6.36
N PRO A 57 -2.82 -9.83 -6.75
CA PRO A 57 -3.64 -10.95 -6.29
C PRO A 57 -3.32 -12.26 -7.06
N GLY A 58 -2.04 -12.54 -7.33
CA GLY A 58 -1.58 -13.65 -8.18
C GLY A 58 -1.10 -13.19 -9.56
N GLN A 59 -1.31 -13.99 -10.60
CA GLN A 59 -0.92 -13.67 -11.98
C GLN A 59 -1.91 -12.66 -12.61
N GLY A 60 -1.73 -11.38 -12.34
CA GLY A 60 -2.54 -10.32 -12.93
C GLY A 60 -1.96 -8.92 -12.72
N THR A 61 -2.55 -7.94 -13.40
CA THR A 61 -2.15 -6.52 -13.35
C THR A 61 -2.95 -5.71 -12.32
N ARG A 62 -3.81 -6.38 -11.55
CA ARG A 62 -4.69 -5.73 -10.57
C ARG A 62 -3.96 -5.59 -9.24
N ALA A 63 -4.34 -4.58 -8.46
CA ALA A 63 -3.91 -4.47 -7.07
C ALA A 63 -4.78 -5.37 -6.18
N PHE A 64 -4.18 -5.99 -5.16
CA PHE A 64 -4.90 -6.66 -4.10
C PHE A 64 -5.63 -5.63 -3.23
N GLY A 65 -6.96 -5.73 -3.14
CA GLY A 65 -7.79 -4.73 -2.44
C GLY A 65 -7.42 -4.54 -0.98
N GLY A 66 -7.04 -5.62 -0.28
CA GLY A 66 -6.59 -5.52 1.12
C GLY A 66 -5.31 -4.70 1.29
N HIS A 67 -4.40 -4.72 0.31
CA HIS A 67 -3.19 -3.90 0.34
C HIS A 67 -3.53 -2.42 0.17
N VAL A 68 -4.40 -2.09 -0.78
CA VAL A 68 -4.88 -0.71 -1.00
C VAL A 68 -5.60 -0.20 0.25
N TYR A 69 -6.52 -0.99 0.81
CA TYR A 69 -7.23 -0.65 2.03
C TYR A 69 -6.29 -0.38 3.20
N ALA A 70 -5.35 -1.29 3.46
CA ALA A 70 -4.38 -1.13 4.54
C ALA A 70 -3.54 0.13 4.36
N GLN A 71 -3.04 0.40 3.15
CA GLN A 71 -2.27 1.61 2.87
C GLN A 71 -3.10 2.88 3.05
N SER A 72 -4.36 2.89 2.61
CA SER A 72 -5.27 4.02 2.82
C SER A 72 -5.53 4.28 4.30
N ALA A 73 -5.80 3.23 5.09
CA ALA A 73 -5.96 3.35 6.54
C ALA A 73 -4.68 3.85 7.21
N TYR A 74 -3.51 3.37 6.78
CA TYR A 74 -2.21 3.83 7.30
C TYR A 74 -1.92 5.28 6.93
N ALA A 75 -2.28 5.74 5.72
CA ALA A 75 -2.17 7.14 5.33
C ALA A 75 -3.07 8.03 6.19
N ALA A 76 -4.33 7.63 6.40
CA ALA A 76 -5.26 8.35 7.26
C ALA A 76 -4.76 8.42 8.72
N SER A 77 -4.10 7.38 9.22
CA SER A 77 -3.52 7.41 10.56
C SER A 77 -2.38 8.43 10.71
N LYS A 78 -1.84 8.99 9.61
CA LYS A 78 -0.80 10.04 9.66
C LYS A 78 -1.36 11.45 9.76
N THR A 79 -2.66 11.63 9.51
CA THR A 79 -3.31 12.94 9.49
C THR A 79 -4.05 13.24 10.80
N VAL A 80 -4.17 12.26 11.68
CA VAL A 80 -4.80 12.38 13.00
C VAL A 80 -3.75 12.51 14.11
N SER A 81 -4.17 13.06 15.25
CA SER A 81 -3.30 13.14 16.42
C SER A 81 -2.97 11.75 17.00
N PRO A 82 -1.87 11.60 17.75
CA PRO A 82 -1.58 10.38 18.49
C PRO A 82 -2.72 10.01 19.46
N GLY A 83 -2.92 8.71 19.68
CA GLY A 83 -3.95 8.18 20.58
C GLY A 83 -5.27 7.82 19.89
N PHE A 84 -5.46 8.20 18.61
CA PHE A 84 -6.58 7.75 17.80
C PHE A 84 -6.30 6.37 17.19
N VAL A 85 -7.33 5.52 17.14
CA VAL A 85 -7.24 4.14 16.59
C VAL A 85 -8.25 3.97 15.47
N VAL A 86 -7.82 3.32 14.38
CA VAL A 86 -8.72 2.95 13.28
C VAL A 86 -9.67 1.85 13.75
N HIS A 87 -10.98 2.08 13.60
CA HIS A 87 -12.03 1.10 13.85
C HIS A 87 -12.78 0.80 12.54
N VAL A 88 -13.15 -0.47 12.32
CA VAL A 88 -13.94 -0.90 11.17
C VAL A 88 -15.28 -1.43 11.68
N SER A 89 -16.35 -0.71 11.43
CA SER A 89 -17.71 -1.22 11.62
C SER A 89 -18.14 -1.91 10.32
N LEU A 90 -18.36 -3.22 10.36
CA LEU A 90 -18.93 -4.01 9.26
C LEU A 90 -20.42 -4.26 9.50
#